data_AF-R6BKR6-F1
#
_entry.id   AF-R6BKR6-F1
#
_cell.length_a   1.000
_cell.length_b   1.000
_cell.length_c   1.000
_cell.angle_alpha   90.00
_cell.angle_beta   90.00
_cell.angle_gamma   90.00
#
_symmetry.space_group_name_H-M   'P 1'
#
loop_
_entity.id
_entity.type
_entity.pdbx_description
1 polymer ?
#
loop_
_entity_poly.entity_id
_entity_poly.type
_entity_poly.pdbx_seq_one_letter_code
_entity_poly.pdbx_strand_id
1 'polypeptide(L)'
;MADLQRMECSFEPPVTEEDGVLLCGRGSAQALSGYGLEFISYTRGKGILSLSFDGYEPCAHPQQVIEEIGYDAKHDLQNPSFSVFCSHGAGFPVPWQEVPAYIHCK
;
A
#
# COMPACT_ATOMS: atom_id res chain seq x y z
N MET A 1 -0.44 -14.91 17.87
CA MET A 1 0.35 -13.69 18.17
C MET A 1 1.62 -13.62 17.32
N ALA A 2 2.42 -14.70 17.20
CA ALA A 2 3.63 -14.69 16.36
C ALA A 2 3.33 -14.46 14.86
N ASP A 3 2.16 -14.88 14.39
CA ASP A 3 1.60 -14.59 13.07
C ASP A 3 1.42 -13.10 12.81
N LEU A 4 0.69 -12.39 13.67
CA LEU A 4 0.45 -10.96 13.51
C LEU A 4 1.73 -10.14 13.63
N GLN A 5 2.67 -10.56 14.49
CA GLN A 5 4.01 -9.96 14.55
C GLN A 5 4.81 -10.21 13.26
N ARG A 6 4.80 -11.43 12.73
CA ARG A 6 5.43 -11.77 11.45
C ARG A 6 4.84 -10.97 10.28
N MET A 7 3.55 -10.68 10.34
CA MET A 7 2.82 -9.87 9.36
C MET A 7 2.94 -8.36 9.64
N GLU A 8 3.80 -7.96 10.58
CA GLU A 8 4.06 -6.56 10.94
C GLU A 8 2.78 -5.77 11.29
N CYS A 9 1.78 -6.45 11.86
CA CYS A 9 0.56 -5.82 12.34
C CYS A 9 0.80 -5.09 13.65
N SER A 10 0.14 -3.96 13.85
CA SER A 10 0.06 -3.28 15.15
C SER A 10 -1.16 -3.82 15.91
N PHE A 11 -1.01 -4.10 17.20
CA PHE A 11 -2.13 -4.59 18.00
C PHE A 11 -1.96 -4.21 19.46
N GLU A 12 -3.10 -4.09 20.14
CA GLU A 12 -3.16 -3.82 21.57
C GLU A 12 -2.84 -5.09 22.38
N PRO A 13 -2.44 -4.95 23.66
CA PRO A 13 -2.29 -6.09 24.53
C PRO A 13 -3.56 -6.97 24.55
N PRO A 14 -3.41 -8.30 24.52
CA PRO A 14 -4.55 -9.21 24.52
C PRO A 14 -5.42 -9.02 25.77
N VAL A 15 -6.73 -9.01 25.56
CA VAL A 15 -7.73 -8.97 26.65
C VAL A 15 -8.22 -10.40 26.88
N THR A 16 -8.12 -10.88 28.12
CA THR A 16 -8.65 -12.20 28.49
C THR A 16 -10.11 -12.07 28.89
N GLU A 17 -10.98 -12.84 28.27
CA GLU A 17 -12.41 -12.95 28.56
C GLU A 17 -12.74 -14.37 29.04
N GLU A 18 -13.98 -14.61 29.49
CA GLU A 18 -14.39 -15.91 30.04
C GLU A 18 -14.25 -17.05 29.01
N ASP A 19 -14.55 -16.78 27.74
CA ASP A 19 -14.57 -17.76 26.66
C ASP A 19 -13.31 -17.73 25.77
N GLY A 20 -12.34 -16.87 26.07
CA GLY A 20 -11.13 -16.80 25.25
C GLY A 20 -10.28 -15.54 25.43
N VAL A 21 -9.55 -15.21 24.37
CA VAL A 21 -8.66 -14.05 24.33
C VAL A 21 -9.04 -13.19 23.13
N LEU A 22 -9.41 -11.94 23.39
CA LEU A 22 -9.66 -10.94 22.38
C LEU A 22 -8.34 -10.22 22.03
N LEU A 23 -8.10 -10.05 20.74
CA LEU A 23 -6.98 -9.30 20.22
C LEU A 23 -7.45 -8.35 19.12
N CYS A 24 -7.16 -7.06 19.30
CA CYS A 24 -7.55 -6.00 18.40
C CYS A 24 -6.31 -5.32 17.84
N GLY A 25 -6.32 -5.00 16.55
CA GLY A 25 -5.18 -4.41 15.88
C GLY A 25 -5.46 -3.97 14.46
N ARG A 26 -4.44 -3.42 13.82
CA ARG A 26 -4.41 -2.93 12.44
C ARG A 26 -3.29 -3.64 11.69
N GLY A 27 -3.48 -3.87 10.40
CA GLY A 27 -2.48 -4.49 9.53
C GLY A 27 -2.73 -4.11 8.09
N SER A 28 -1.71 -4.28 7.25
CA SER A 28 -1.85 -3.99 5.83
C SER A 28 -2.82 -4.98 5.17
N ALA A 29 -3.62 -4.50 4.21
CA ALA A 29 -4.52 -5.36 3.45
C ALA A 29 -3.76 -6.45 2.70
N GLN A 30 -2.54 -6.16 2.23
CA GLN A 30 -1.65 -7.14 1.60
C GLN A 30 -1.32 -8.29 2.54
N ALA A 31 -0.93 -8.00 3.78
CA ALA A 31 -0.53 -9.03 4.75
C ALA A 31 -1.73 -9.85 5.26
N LEU A 32 -2.88 -9.21 5.46
CA LEU A 32 -4.09 -9.86 5.95
C LEU A 32 -4.90 -10.57 4.85
N SER A 33 -4.55 -10.33 3.58
CA SER A 33 -5.18 -11.01 2.44
C SER A 33 -4.96 -12.51 2.54
N GLY A 34 -6.05 -13.28 2.57
CA GLY A 34 -5.99 -14.74 2.67
C GLY A 34 -5.69 -15.29 4.07
N TYR A 35 -5.34 -14.44 5.04
CA TYR A 35 -5.00 -14.86 6.41
C TYR A 35 -6.13 -15.64 7.09
N GLY A 36 -7.39 -15.37 6.72
CA GLY A 36 -8.54 -16.12 7.24
C GLY A 36 -8.44 -17.64 7.05
N LEU A 37 -7.83 -18.12 5.96
CA LEU A 37 -7.63 -19.56 5.74
C LEU A 37 -6.57 -20.14 6.68
N GLU A 38 -5.44 -19.45 6.86
CA GLU A 38 -4.41 -19.83 7.82
C GLU A 38 -4.99 -19.86 9.24
N PHE A 39 -5.75 -18.82 9.61
CA PHE A 39 -6.40 -18.67 10.90
C PHE A 39 -7.36 -19.82 11.22
N ILE A 40 -8.26 -20.15 10.30
CA ILE A 40 -9.22 -21.25 10.50
C ILE A 40 -8.48 -22.59 10.63
N SER A 41 -7.41 -22.79 9.86
CA SER A 41 -6.61 -24.03 9.87
C SER A 41 -6.00 -24.30 11.25
N TYR A 42 -5.30 -23.32 11.84
CA TYR A 42 -4.62 -23.54 13.12
C TYR A 42 -5.58 -23.45 14.32
N THR A 43 -6.67 -22.66 14.23
CA THR A 43 -7.70 -22.60 15.28
C THR A 43 -8.67 -23.78 15.22
N ARG A 44 -8.59 -24.62 14.18
CA ARG A 44 -9.52 -25.73 13.91
C ARG A 44 -10.97 -25.27 13.88
N GLY A 45 -11.22 -24.08 13.32
CA GLY A 45 -12.54 -23.47 13.22
C GLY A 45 -13.13 -22.94 14.53
N LYS A 46 -12.36 -22.91 15.63
CA LYS A 46 -12.83 -22.39 16.93
C LYS A 46 -12.60 -20.89 17.09
N GLY A 47 -11.67 -20.33 16.32
CA GLY A 47 -11.37 -18.91 16.37
C GLY A 47 -12.38 -18.10 15.56
N ILE A 48 -12.60 -16.86 15.97
CA ILE A 48 -13.38 -15.87 15.23
C ILE A 48 -12.42 -14.79 14.73
N LEU A 49 -12.49 -14.48 13.43
CA LEU A 49 -11.74 -13.39 12.81
C LEU A 49 -12.72 -12.41 12.18
N SER A 50 -12.59 -11.14 12.52
CA SER A 50 -13.33 -10.03 11.90
C SER A 50 -12.33 -9.04 11.35
N LEU A 51 -12.48 -8.68 10.08
CA LEU A 51 -11.64 -7.69 9.39
C LEU A 51 -12.55 -6.64 8.75
N SER A 52 -12.24 -5.38 9.02
CA SER A 52 -12.93 -4.23 8.44
C SER A 52 -11.91 -3.25 7.87
N PHE A 53 -12.29 -2.55 6.81
CA PHE A 53 -11.49 -1.44 6.30
C PHE A 53 -11.39 -0.34 7.37
N ASP A 54 -10.18 0.17 7.59
CA ASP A 54 -9.88 1.19 8.58
C ASP A 54 -9.49 2.51 7.87
N GLY A 55 -8.44 2.49 7.05
CA GLY A 55 -7.97 3.66 6.31
C GLY A 55 -6.73 3.38 5.46
N TYR A 56 -6.07 4.46 5.05
CA TYR A 56 -4.80 4.43 4.33
C TYR A 56 -3.68 4.94 5.22
N GLU A 57 -2.52 4.28 5.15
CA GLU A 57 -1.30 4.63 5.87
C GLU A 57 -0.10 4.51 4.92
N PRO A 58 1.04 5.18 5.21
CA PRO A 58 2.26 5.02 4.43
C PRO A 58 2.67 3.54 4.35
N CYS A 59 3.09 3.09 3.16
CA CYS A 59 3.62 1.75 2.99
C CYS A 59 4.89 1.58 3.85
N ALA A 60 4.98 0.48 4.59
CA ALA A 60 6.14 0.18 5.43
C ALA A 60 7.40 -0.14 4.61
N HIS A 61 7.24 -0.78 3.44
CA HIS A 61 8.34 -1.22 2.57
C HIS A 61 8.18 -0.67 1.14
N PRO A 62 8.18 0.66 0.95
CA PRO A 62 7.82 1.25 -0.33
C PRO A 62 8.81 0.90 -1.44
N GLN A 63 10.11 0.80 -1.15
CA GLN A 63 11.12 0.45 -2.15
C GLN A 63 10.89 -0.95 -2.74
N GLN A 64 10.60 -1.94 -1.89
CA GLN A 64 10.33 -3.32 -2.33
C GLN A 64 9.11 -3.35 -3.25
N VAL A 65 8.02 -2.69 -2.85
CA VAL A 65 6.79 -2.62 -3.65
C VAL A 65 7.05 -1.92 -4.98
N ILE A 66 7.80 -0.82 -4.99
CA ILE A 66 8.14 -0.07 -6.22
C ILE A 66 8.96 -0.95 -7.17
N GLU A 67 9.96 -1.67 -6.65
CA GLU A 67 10.82 -2.56 -7.43
C GLU A 67 10.04 -3.76 -7.99
N GLU A 68 9.18 -4.39 -7.20
CA GLU A 68 8.35 -5.52 -7.61
C GLU A 68 7.31 -5.14 -8.69
N ILE A 69 6.65 -3.98 -8.52
CA ILE A 69 5.70 -3.47 -9.51
C ILE A 69 6.44 -3.07 -10.80
N GLY A 70 7.66 -2.53 -10.69
CA GLY A 70 8.50 -2.21 -11.83
C GLY A 70 7.87 -1.17 -12.78
N TYR A 71 7.07 -0.26 -12.24
CA TYR A 71 6.33 0.72 -13.04
C TYR A 71 7.27 1.67 -13.79
N ASP A 72 7.17 1.69 -15.13
CA ASP A 72 7.93 2.61 -15.98
C ASP A 72 7.04 3.77 -16.47
N ALA A 73 7.14 4.89 -15.76
CA ALA A 73 6.40 6.12 -16.05
C ALA A 73 6.68 6.67 -17.47
N LYS A 74 7.83 6.35 -18.09
CA LYS A 74 8.16 6.84 -19.44
C LYS A 74 7.33 6.17 -20.52
N HIS A 75 6.82 4.96 -20.26
CA HIS A 75 6.03 4.18 -21.19
C HIS A 75 4.52 4.20 -20.87
N ASP A 76 4.11 4.89 -19.79
CA ASP A 76 2.70 5.09 -19.47
C ASP A 76 2.12 6.26 -20.29
N LEU A 77 1.46 5.92 -21.40
CA LEU A 77 0.77 6.89 -22.24
C LEU A 77 -0.57 7.37 -21.66
N GLN A 78 -1.14 6.65 -20.69
CA GLN A 78 -2.37 7.07 -20.01
C GLN A 78 -2.09 8.09 -18.91
N ASN A 79 -0.92 7.99 -18.28
CA ASN A 79 -0.44 8.90 -17.24
C ASN A 79 0.95 9.46 -17.62
N PRO A 80 1.04 10.30 -18.67
CA PRO A 80 2.33 10.76 -19.17
C PRO A 80 3.11 11.54 -18.11
N SER A 81 4.37 11.16 -17.89
CA SER A 81 5.27 11.82 -16.95
C SER A 81 5.94 13.09 -17.51
N PHE A 82 5.31 13.74 -18.48
CA PHE A 82 5.82 14.92 -19.17
C PHE A 82 4.70 15.92 -19.44
N SER A 83 5.06 17.19 -19.54
CA SER A 83 4.18 18.26 -20.01
C SER A 83 4.45 18.55 -21.49
N VAL A 84 3.49 19.11 -22.21
CA VAL A 84 3.68 19.53 -23.60
C VAL A 84 3.81 21.06 -23.65
N PHE A 85 4.93 21.53 -24.19
CA PHE A 85 5.19 22.96 -24.43
C PHE A 85 5.10 23.26 -25.92
N CYS A 86 4.79 24.51 -26.28
CA CYS A 86 4.70 24.95 -27.66
C CYS A 86 5.82 25.94 -27.99
N SER A 87 6.54 25.70 -29.08
CA SER A 87 7.56 26.61 -29.61
C SER A 87 7.57 26.54 -31.13
N HIS A 88 7.70 27.68 -31.81
CA HIS A 88 7.73 27.78 -33.28
C HIS A 88 6.56 27.05 -33.99
N GLY A 89 5.38 27.02 -33.39
CA GLY A 89 4.18 26.37 -33.95
C GLY A 89 4.11 24.85 -33.78
N ALA A 90 5.06 24.23 -33.07
CA ALA A 90 5.05 22.79 -32.77
C ALA A 90 5.06 22.52 -31.26
N GLY A 91 4.39 21.44 -30.84
CA GLY A 91 4.42 20.94 -29.48
C GLY A 91 5.58 19.97 -29.25
N PHE A 92 6.24 20.04 -28.10
CA PHE A 92 7.28 19.10 -27.70
C PHE A 92 7.14 18.68 -26.23
N PRO A 93 7.49 17.42 -25.88
CA PRO A 93 7.42 16.94 -24.50
C PRO A 93 8.57 17.50 -23.67
N VAL A 94 8.26 17.93 -22.45
CA VAL A 94 9.21 18.36 -21.42
C VAL A 94 9.02 17.45 -20.21
N PRO A 95 10.05 16.68 -19.79
CA PRO A 95 9.98 15.85 -18.59
C PRO A 95 9.57 16.68 -17.36
N TRP A 96 8.75 16.11 -16.47
CA TRP A 96 8.16 16.86 -15.35
C TRP A 96 9.21 17.59 -14.49
N GLN A 97 10.39 16.98 -14.27
CA GLN A 97 11.47 17.56 -13.48
C GLN A 97 12.18 18.75 -14.16
N GLU A 98 12.03 18.90 -15.49
CA GLU A 98 12.60 19.99 -16.26
C GLU A 98 11.63 21.15 -16.43
N VAL A 99 10.32 20.93 -16.23
CA VAL A 99 9.26 21.94 -16.35
C VAL A 99 9.61 23.28 -15.68
N PRO A 100 10.18 23.35 -14.46
CA PRO A 100 10.54 24.62 -13.83
C PRO A 100 11.49 25.51 -14.65
N ALA A 101 12.33 24.93 -15.50
CA ALA A 101 13.24 25.69 -16.36
C ALA A 101 12.57 26.22 -17.64
N TYR A 102 11.45 25.64 -18.05
CA TYR A 102 10.71 26.00 -19.27
C TYR A 102 9.51 26.91 -18.99
N ILE A 103 8.94 26.88 -17.78
CA ILE A 103 7.83 27.77 -17.42
C ILE A 103 8.30 29.22 -17.34
N HIS A 104 7.52 30.12 -17.96
CA HIS A 104 7.72 31.56 -17.85
C HIS A 104 6.78 32.18 -16.79
N CYS A 105 6.50 31.44 -15.73
CA CYS A 105 5.72 31.92 -14.59
C CYS A 105 6.67 32.59 -13.59
N LYS A 106 6.38 33.84 -13.22
CA LYS A 106 6.95 34.52 -12.05
C LYS A 106 6.14 34.20 -10.80
#